data_AF-A0A411DLX2-F1
#
_entry.id   AF-A0A411DLX2-F1
#
_cell.length_a   1.000
_cell.length_b   1.000
_cell.length_c   1.000
_cell.angle_alpha   90.00
_cell.angle_beta   90.00
_cell.angle_gamma   90.00
#
_symmetry.space_group_name_H-M   'P 1'
#
loop_
_entity.id
_entity.type
_entity.pdbx_description
1 polymer ?
#
loop_
_entity_poly.entity_id
_entity_poly.type
_entity_poly.pdbx_seq_one_letter_code
_entity_poly.pdbx_strand_id
1 'polypeptide(L)'
;MKNNSSLKGLLIAAVAFIVAFGIYFLFLAKKNYYVVDNPTPNTYYFKINNGSEGIISAGQYVHVDLNKGKNSIQVFDQNKKMLYDSAFEVNKLRGLINITHQDYYVNDQYYGYNLKKDSLLANLDKTVIDGKDYYGGARRFNKLYTEDFYYNVDEDYDKVIKNIQKVESRSKIFRKQDYLNYYKEYYKF
;
A
#
# COMPACT_ATOMS: atom_id res chain seq x y z
N MET A 1 -51.71 -16.26 0.33
CA MET A 1 -51.30 -14.91 -0.15
C MET A 1 -51.39 -14.87 -1.67
N LYS A 2 -52.16 -13.94 -2.26
CA LYS A 2 -52.33 -13.81 -3.73
C LYS A 2 -50.95 -13.67 -4.40
N ASN A 3 -50.79 -14.32 -5.55
CA ASN A 3 -49.58 -14.31 -6.38
C ASN A 3 -49.33 -12.90 -6.95
N ASN A 4 -48.78 -12.00 -6.12
CA ASN A 4 -48.48 -10.63 -6.50
C ASN A 4 -47.07 -10.58 -7.11
N SER A 5 -47.01 -10.64 -8.44
CA SER A 5 -45.76 -10.62 -9.21
C SER A 5 -44.89 -9.40 -8.88
N SER A 6 -45.49 -8.24 -8.61
CA SER A 6 -44.75 -7.03 -8.24
C SER A 6 -44.04 -7.18 -6.89
N LEU A 7 -44.70 -7.80 -5.90
CA LEU A 7 -44.07 -8.08 -4.61
C LEU A 7 -42.93 -9.10 -4.72
N LYS A 8 -43.09 -10.14 -5.56
CA LYS A 8 -42.03 -11.12 -5.83
C LYS A 8 -40.82 -10.46 -6.52
N GLY A 9 -41.07 -9.59 -7.50
CA GLY A 9 -40.01 -8.83 -8.17
C GLY A 9 -39.24 -7.94 -7.19
N LEU A 10 -39.96 -7.24 -6.30
CA LEU A 10 -39.34 -6.41 -5.26
C LEU A 10 -38.46 -7.24 -4.31
N LEU A 11 -38.93 -8.41 -3.88
CA LEU A 11 -38.16 -9.30 -3.00
C LEU A 11 -36.89 -9.82 -3.68
N ILE A 12 -36.97 -10.23 -4.96
CA ILE A 12 -35.80 -10.68 -5.72
C ILE A 12 -34.79 -9.52 -5.89
N ALA A 13 -35.27 -8.31 -6.21
CA ALA A 13 -34.41 -7.14 -6.32
C ALA A 13 -33.73 -6.80 -5.00
N ALA A 14 -34.44 -6.87 -3.88
CA ALA A 14 -33.88 -6.64 -2.54
C ALA A 14 -32.80 -7.68 -2.19
N VAL A 15 -33.04 -8.95 -2.48
CA VAL A 15 -32.03 -10.02 -2.27
C VAL A 15 -30.81 -9.79 -3.16
N ALA A 16 -31.00 -9.50 -4.45
CA ALA A 16 -29.91 -9.23 -5.36
C ALA A 16 -29.07 -8.02 -4.91
N PHE A 17 -29.72 -6.97 -4.39
CA PHE A 17 -29.05 -5.81 -3.81
C PHE A 17 -28.21 -6.17 -2.58
N ILE A 18 -28.78 -6.94 -1.63
CA ILE A 18 -28.05 -7.40 -0.43
C ILE A 18 -26.84 -8.26 -0.82
N VAL A 19 -27.00 -9.18 -1.78
CA VAL A 19 -25.90 -10.01 -2.28
C VAL A 19 -24.82 -9.16 -2.93
N ALA A 20 -25.18 -8.20 -3.78
CA ALA A 20 -24.22 -7.28 -4.40
C ALA A 20 -23.46 -6.46 -3.36
N PHE A 21 -24.15 -5.94 -2.33
CA PHE A 21 -23.53 -5.25 -1.21
C PHE A 21 -22.60 -6.16 -0.41
N GLY A 22 -23.04 -7.38 -0.12
CA GLY A 22 -22.22 -8.38 0.58
C GLY A 22 -20.94 -8.69 -0.18
N ILE A 23 -21.03 -8.91 -1.50
CA ILE A 23 -19.85 -9.14 -2.33
C ILE A 23 -18.91 -7.93 -2.28
N TYR A 24 -19.45 -6.72 -2.41
CA TYR A 24 -18.64 -5.51 -2.35
C TYR A 24 -17.89 -5.37 -1.03
N PHE A 25 -18.59 -5.41 0.11
CA PHE A 25 -17.96 -5.16 1.41
C PHE A 25 -17.06 -6.31 1.89
N LEU A 26 -17.33 -7.55 1.50
CA LEU A 26 -16.52 -8.70 1.90
C LEU A 26 -15.29 -8.92 1.01
N PHE A 27 -15.35 -8.56 -0.29
CA PHE A 27 -14.30 -8.92 -1.24
C PHE A 27 -13.71 -7.75 -2.04
N LEU A 28 -14.44 -6.66 -2.29
CA LEU A 28 -13.96 -5.55 -3.13
C LEU A 28 -13.61 -4.29 -2.35
N ALA A 29 -14.17 -4.10 -1.16
CA ALA A 29 -13.97 -2.89 -0.38
C ALA A 29 -12.49 -2.78 0.03
N LYS A 30 -11.88 -1.67 -0.38
CA LYS A 30 -10.48 -1.42 -0.06
C LYS A 30 -10.31 -1.14 1.43
N LYS A 31 -9.41 -1.87 2.06
CA LYS A 31 -9.04 -1.68 3.46
C LYS A 31 -8.21 -0.41 3.61
N ASN A 32 -8.47 0.32 4.70
CA ASN A 32 -7.77 1.55 5.06
C ASN A 32 -7.10 1.32 6.41
N TYR A 33 -5.77 1.29 6.42
CA TYR A 33 -4.98 1.03 7.61
C TYR A 33 -3.58 1.61 7.46
N TYR A 34 -2.89 1.72 8.58
CA TYR A 34 -1.50 2.13 8.64
C TYR A 34 -0.62 0.94 8.99
N VAL A 35 0.62 0.97 8.50
CA VAL A 35 1.60 -0.09 8.72
C VAL A 35 2.88 0.51 9.25
N VAL A 36 3.43 -0.08 10.31
CA VAL A 36 4.84 0.06 10.66
C VAL A 36 5.58 -1.08 9.97
N ASP A 37 6.63 -0.77 9.21
CA ASP A 37 7.39 -1.76 8.44
C ASP A 37 8.87 -1.79 8.82
N ASN A 38 9.44 -2.98 8.83
CA ASN A 38 10.86 -3.23 9.07
C ASN A 38 11.45 -4.12 7.96
N PRO A 39 12.17 -3.54 6.99
CA PRO A 39 12.80 -4.28 5.91
C PRO A 39 14.19 -4.81 6.28
N THR A 40 14.69 -4.52 7.48
CA THR A 40 16.04 -4.87 7.93
C THR A 40 16.06 -6.22 8.66
N PRO A 41 17.25 -6.81 8.91
CA PRO A 41 17.37 -8.03 9.72
C PRO A 41 17.30 -7.80 11.24
N ASN A 42 17.19 -6.56 11.70
CA ASN A 42 17.20 -6.24 13.14
C ASN A 42 15.79 -6.26 13.72
N THR A 43 15.69 -6.41 15.05
CA THR A 43 14.45 -6.19 15.79
C THR A 43 14.43 -4.79 16.39
N TYR A 44 13.28 -4.14 16.31
CA TYR A 44 13.04 -2.82 16.91
C TYR A 44 11.85 -2.85 17.86
N TYR A 45 11.87 -1.93 18.81
CA TYR A 45 10.70 -1.59 19.62
C TYR A 45 10.26 -0.18 19.28
N PHE A 46 8.96 0.09 19.39
CA PHE A 46 8.44 1.43 19.12
C PHE A 46 7.23 1.75 19.99
N LYS A 47 6.98 3.04 20.19
CA LYS A 47 5.77 3.55 20.86
C LYS A 47 5.19 4.67 20.02
N ILE A 48 3.91 4.58 19.68
CA ILE A 48 3.20 5.63 18.95
C ILE A 48 2.35 6.41 19.95
N ASN A 49 2.39 7.75 19.89
CA ASN A 49 1.60 8.65 20.72
C ASN A 49 1.69 8.34 22.24
N ASN A 50 2.88 7.97 22.72
CA ASN A 50 3.13 7.51 24.10
C ASN A 50 2.27 6.30 24.54
N GLY A 51 1.75 5.54 23.58
CA GLY A 51 0.97 4.32 23.82
C GLY A 51 1.84 3.11 24.22
N SER A 52 1.25 1.93 24.08
CA SER A 52 1.93 0.66 24.37
C SER A 52 3.15 0.44 23.48
N GLU A 53 4.15 -0.24 24.03
CA GLU A 53 5.33 -0.69 23.28
C GLU A 53 4.95 -1.78 22.28
N GLY A 54 5.19 -1.50 21.00
CA GLY A 54 5.19 -2.48 19.92
C GLY A 54 6.58 -3.08 19.71
N ILE A 55 6.62 -4.28 19.17
CA ILE A 55 7.83 -4.98 18.70
C ILE A 55 7.67 -5.30 17.22
N ILE A 56 8.74 -5.16 16.45
CA ILE A 56 8.76 -5.55 15.04
C ILE A 56 10.09 -6.19 14.70
N SER A 57 10.03 -7.46 14.30
CA SER A 57 11.22 -8.26 13.98
C SER A 57 11.62 -8.08 12.53
N ALA A 58 12.71 -8.75 12.15
CA ALA A 58 13.25 -8.75 10.80
C ALA A 58 12.19 -9.04 9.72
N GLY A 59 12.12 -8.17 8.70
CA GLY A 59 11.23 -8.36 7.55
C GLY A 59 9.73 -8.30 7.87
N GLN A 60 9.33 -7.95 9.10
CA GLN A 60 7.94 -7.89 9.50
C GLN A 60 7.30 -6.54 9.19
N TYR A 61 5.97 -6.56 9.18
CA TYR A 61 5.11 -5.39 9.20
C TYR A 61 4.04 -5.58 10.27
N VAL A 62 3.55 -4.48 10.84
CA VAL A 62 2.52 -4.49 11.89
C VAL A 62 1.48 -3.41 11.59
N HIS A 63 0.21 -3.76 11.65
CA HIS A 63 -0.88 -2.78 11.55
C HIS A 63 -0.96 -1.95 12.83
N VAL A 64 -1.13 -0.64 12.67
CA VAL A 64 -1.23 0.29 13.79
C VAL A 64 -2.37 1.29 13.58
N ASP A 65 -2.90 1.77 14.70
CA ASP A 65 -3.90 2.83 14.70
C ASP A 65 -3.21 4.19 14.80
N LEU A 66 -3.57 5.09 13.89
CA LEU A 66 -3.11 6.48 13.88
C LEU A 66 -4.29 7.44 13.85
N ASN A 67 -4.12 8.57 14.52
CA ASN A 67 -5.09 9.65 14.47
C ASN A 67 -4.83 10.52 13.25
N LYS A 68 -5.88 11.12 12.66
CA LYS A 68 -5.68 12.18 11.67
C LYS A 68 -5.03 13.39 12.35
N GLY A 69 -4.09 14.04 11.67
CA GLY A 69 -3.29 15.14 12.19
C GLY A 69 -1.97 14.67 12.80
N LYS A 70 -1.51 15.37 13.83
CA LYS A 70 -0.19 15.16 14.43
C LYS A 70 -0.14 13.87 15.24
N ASN A 71 0.86 13.04 14.97
CA ASN A 71 1.23 11.86 15.75
C ASN A 71 2.71 11.95 16.14
N SER A 72 3.12 11.16 17.12
CA SER A 72 4.53 10.97 17.49
C SER A 72 4.89 9.48 17.54
N ILE A 73 6.19 9.20 17.37
CA ILE A 73 6.75 7.87 17.51
C ILE A 73 8.13 7.92 18.15
N GLN A 74 8.34 7.01 19.11
CA GLN A 74 9.63 6.70 19.68
C GLN A 74 10.07 5.34 19.16
N VAL A 75 11.32 5.22 18.74
CA VAL A 75 11.90 3.96 18.22
C VAL A 75 13.14 3.61 19.02
N PHE A 76 13.28 2.33 19.36
CA PHE A 76 14.34 1.77 20.18
C PHE A 76 14.99 0.59 19.45
N ASP A 77 16.28 0.38 19.70
CA ASP A 77 16.99 -0.79 19.22
C ASP A 77 16.62 -2.07 20.00
N GLN A 78 17.20 -3.20 19.60
CA GLN A 78 17.02 -4.50 20.26
C GLN A 78 17.37 -4.53 21.76
N ASN A 79 18.22 -3.61 22.23
CA ASN A 79 18.61 -3.46 23.63
C ASN A 79 17.71 -2.45 24.37
N LYS A 80 16.62 -2.01 23.74
CA LYS A 80 15.70 -0.97 24.21
C LYS A 80 16.37 0.39 24.43
N LYS A 81 17.50 0.64 23.79
CA LYS A 81 18.10 1.98 23.74
C LYS A 81 17.34 2.81 22.70
N MET A 82 16.90 4.00 23.09
CA MET A 82 16.19 4.91 22.18
C MET A 82 17.10 5.31 21.02
N LEU A 83 16.62 5.11 19.80
CA LEU A 83 17.27 5.54 18.57
C LEU A 83 16.85 6.96 18.23
N TYR A 84 15.54 7.24 18.26
CA TYR A 84 14.99 8.57 18.03
C TYR A 84 13.56 8.71 18.56
N ASP A 85 13.12 9.97 18.66
CA ASP A 85 11.75 10.41 18.89
C ASP A 85 11.40 11.41 17.78
N SER A 86 10.23 11.26 17.15
CA SER A 86 9.84 12.07 16.01
C SER A 86 8.33 12.29 15.95
N ALA A 87 7.92 13.40 15.35
CA ALA A 87 6.53 13.72 15.07
C ALA A 87 6.27 13.75 13.56
N PHE A 88 5.07 13.35 13.17
CA PHE A 88 4.65 13.31 11.77
C PHE A 88 3.15 13.60 11.66
N GLU A 89 2.71 13.99 10.47
CA GLU A 89 1.31 14.36 10.21
C GLU A 89 0.64 13.37 9.27
N VAL A 90 -0.56 12.93 9.66
CA VAL A 90 -1.38 11.96 8.95
C VAL A 90 -2.58 12.68 8.34
N ASN A 91 -2.70 12.70 7.01
CA ASN A 91 -3.82 13.37 6.34
C ASN A 91 -4.79 12.38 5.68
N LYS A 92 -4.29 11.21 5.29
CA LYS A 92 -5.07 10.15 4.63
C LYS A 92 -5.33 8.99 5.57
N LEU A 93 -6.31 8.15 5.23
CA LEU A 93 -6.72 6.98 6.03
C LEU A 93 -5.81 5.75 5.86
N ARG A 94 -4.61 5.94 5.31
CA ARG A 94 -3.62 4.88 5.11
C ARG A 94 -2.24 5.48 5.03
N GLY A 95 -1.24 4.70 5.38
CA GLY A 95 0.14 5.13 5.30
C GLY A 95 1.11 4.05 5.77
N LEU A 96 2.38 4.35 5.54
CA LEU A 96 3.52 3.52 5.93
C LEU A 96 4.42 4.34 6.86
N ILE A 97 4.74 3.77 8.01
CA ILE A 97 5.78 4.25 8.91
C ILE A 97 7.02 3.39 8.69
N ASN A 98 8.04 4.02 8.12
CA ASN A 98 9.36 3.44 7.90
C ASN A 98 10.26 3.79 9.10
N ILE A 99 10.26 2.92 10.11
CA ILE A 99 11.02 3.14 11.34
C ILE A 99 12.54 2.97 11.18
N THR A 100 12.96 2.46 10.03
CA THR A 100 14.36 2.13 9.75
C THR A 100 15.03 3.12 8.81
N HIS A 101 14.25 4.07 8.26
CA HIS A 101 14.69 5.01 7.22
C HIS A 101 15.34 4.36 6.00
N GLN A 102 14.99 3.10 5.74
CA GLN A 102 15.46 2.36 4.58
C GLN A 102 14.78 2.83 3.30
N ASP A 103 15.35 2.46 2.16
CA ASP A 103 14.80 2.82 0.86
C ASP A 103 13.58 1.98 0.50
N TYR A 104 12.49 2.67 0.18
CA TYR A 104 11.30 2.15 -0.46
C TYR A 104 11.11 2.82 -1.82
N TYR A 105 10.33 2.16 -2.67
CA TYR A 105 10.03 2.64 -4.00
C TYR A 105 8.52 2.60 -4.23
N VAL A 106 7.94 3.73 -4.58
CA VAL A 106 6.55 3.84 -5.00
C VAL A 106 6.51 3.72 -6.52
N ASN A 107 5.95 2.62 -7.01
CA ASN A 107 5.82 2.35 -8.44
C ASN A 107 4.38 2.56 -8.90
N ASP A 108 4.20 3.26 -10.02
CA ASP A 108 2.91 3.39 -10.69
C ASP A 108 2.78 2.28 -11.75
N GLN A 109 1.82 1.38 -11.56
CA GLN A 109 1.47 0.41 -12.58
C GLN A 109 0.34 0.97 -13.45
N TYR A 110 0.57 1.00 -14.76
CA TYR A 110 -0.37 1.52 -15.74
C TYR A 110 -1.21 0.42 -16.37
N TYR A 111 -2.48 0.73 -16.59
CA TYR A 111 -3.51 -0.18 -17.08
C TYR A 111 -4.33 0.51 -18.16
N GLY A 112 -4.73 -0.23 -19.19
CA GLY A 112 -5.53 0.29 -20.30
C GLY A 112 -5.41 -0.56 -21.54
N TYR A 113 -6.33 -0.38 -22.49
CA TYR A 113 -6.30 -1.06 -23.77
C TYR A 113 -5.16 -0.51 -24.66
N ASN A 114 -4.50 -1.38 -25.44
CA ASN A 114 -3.40 -1.03 -26.37
C ASN A 114 -2.18 -0.32 -25.73
N LEU A 115 -1.91 -0.59 -24.46
CA LEU A 115 -0.82 0.04 -23.73
C LEU A 115 0.54 -0.53 -24.19
N LYS A 116 1.28 0.26 -24.98
CA LYS A 116 2.67 -0.08 -25.37
C LYS A 116 3.60 0.13 -24.17
N LYS A 117 3.73 -0.89 -23.32
CA LYS A 117 4.48 -0.83 -22.06
C LYS A 117 5.89 -0.28 -22.23
N ASP A 118 6.65 -0.80 -23.20
CA ASP A 118 8.04 -0.38 -23.40
C ASP A 118 8.15 1.10 -23.77
N SER A 119 7.27 1.58 -24.68
CA SER A 119 7.22 2.99 -25.04
C SER A 119 6.77 3.86 -23.87
N LEU A 120 5.84 3.39 -23.04
CA LEU A 120 5.41 4.13 -21.85
C LEU A 120 6.55 4.24 -20.84
N LEU A 121 7.22 3.13 -20.52
CA LEU A 121 8.32 3.10 -19.54
C LEU A 121 9.51 3.94 -20.00
N ALA A 122 9.81 3.96 -21.30
CA ALA A 122 10.89 4.77 -21.86
C ALA A 122 10.59 6.29 -21.79
N ASN A 123 9.32 6.68 -21.81
CA ASN A 123 8.89 8.07 -21.67
C ASN A 123 8.76 8.52 -20.21
N LEU A 124 8.77 7.58 -19.27
CA LEU A 124 8.80 7.88 -17.84
C LEU A 124 10.24 8.07 -17.39
N ASP A 125 10.41 8.81 -16.29
CA ASP A 125 11.72 9.03 -15.70
C ASP A 125 12.42 7.71 -15.32
N LYS A 126 13.73 7.80 -15.09
CA LYS A 126 14.51 6.69 -14.56
C LYS A 126 14.73 6.86 -13.07
N THR A 127 14.77 5.73 -12.38
CA THR A 127 15.18 5.65 -10.98
C THR A 127 16.50 4.91 -10.91
N VAL A 128 17.51 5.56 -10.32
CA VAL A 128 18.82 4.93 -10.11
C VAL A 128 18.81 4.20 -8.77
N ILE A 129 19.03 2.87 -8.81
CA ILE A 129 19.13 2.03 -7.62
C ILE A 129 20.46 1.27 -7.71
N ASP A 130 21.33 1.46 -6.72
CA ASP A 130 22.67 0.85 -6.66
C ASP A 130 23.50 1.05 -7.93
N GLY A 131 23.40 2.22 -8.55
CA GLY A 131 24.13 2.57 -9.77
C GLY A 131 23.55 1.98 -11.06
N LYS A 132 22.41 1.28 -11.00
CA LYS A 132 21.69 0.80 -12.18
C LYS A 132 20.43 1.62 -12.44
N ASP A 133 20.20 1.95 -13.70
CA ASP A 133 19.00 2.62 -14.18
C ASP A 133 17.81 1.65 -14.25
N TYR A 134 16.68 2.05 -13.67
CA TYR A 134 15.39 1.39 -13.79
C TYR A 134 14.37 2.35 -14.43
N TYR A 135 13.79 1.97 -15.56
CA TYR A 135 12.77 2.75 -16.26
C TYR A 135 11.41 2.68 -15.56
N GLY A 136 10.54 3.68 -15.75
CA GLY A 136 9.17 3.67 -15.20
C GLY A 136 8.93 4.62 -14.02
N GLY A 137 9.94 5.40 -13.62
CA GLY A 137 9.76 6.56 -12.75
C GLY A 137 9.38 6.25 -11.30
N ALA A 138 9.79 5.09 -10.76
CA ALA A 138 9.49 4.72 -9.39
C ALA A 138 10.08 5.75 -8.40
N ARG A 139 9.24 6.32 -7.55
CA ARG A 139 9.65 7.39 -6.62
C ARG A 139 10.31 6.78 -5.38
N ARG A 140 11.55 7.17 -5.10
CA ARG A 140 12.27 6.75 -3.88
C ARG A 140 11.71 7.46 -2.65
N PHE A 141 11.54 6.70 -1.57
CA PHE A 141 11.12 7.18 -0.26
C PHE A 141 11.97 6.57 0.84
N ASN A 142 12.48 7.39 1.76
CA ASN A 142 13.26 6.95 2.93
C ASN A 142 12.96 7.74 4.22
N LYS A 143 11.92 8.58 4.19
CA LYS A 143 11.52 9.38 5.37
C LYS A 143 10.73 8.50 6.34
N LEU A 144 10.38 9.04 7.51
CA LEU A 144 9.65 8.33 8.54
C LEU A 144 8.26 7.88 8.10
N TYR A 145 7.52 8.74 7.38
CA TYR A 145 6.11 8.51 7.09
C TYR A 145 5.76 8.91 5.66
N THR A 146 4.92 8.11 5.00
CA THR A 146 4.31 8.45 3.71
C THR A 146 2.90 7.88 3.59
N GLU A 147 2.09 8.58 2.80
CA GLU A 147 0.74 8.24 2.40
C GLU A 147 0.54 8.47 0.89
N ASP A 148 1.64 8.59 0.13
CA ASP A 148 1.64 8.82 -1.31
C ASP A 148 1.71 7.50 -2.10
N PHE A 149 0.75 6.60 -1.84
CA PHE A 149 0.60 5.35 -2.56
C PHE A 149 -0.83 4.83 -2.47
N TYR A 150 -1.21 3.95 -3.40
CA TYR A 150 -2.52 3.28 -3.38
C TYR A 150 -2.45 1.95 -2.62
N TYR A 151 -1.53 1.05 -2.96
CA TYR A 151 -1.32 -0.23 -2.29
C TYR A 151 -0.13 -0.19 -1.33
N ASN A 152 -0.33 -0.69 -0.11
CA ASN A 152 0.71 -0.77 0.91
C ASN A 152 1.67 -1.95 0.67
N VAL A 153 2.71 -2.07 1.48
CA VAL A 153 3.75 -3.11 1.34
C VAL A 153 3.19 -4.54 1.42
N ASP A 154 2.10 -4.71 2.18
CA ASP A 154 1.41 -5.97 2.43
C ASP A 154 0.21 -6.23 1.50
N GLU A 155 -0.05 -5.35 0.52
CA GLU A 155 -1.15 -5.49 -0.44
C GLU A 155 -0.63 -5.79 -1.84
N ASP A 156 -1.27 -6.71 -2.58
CA ASP A 156 -0.98 -6.94 -3.99
C ASP A 156 -1.75 -5.99 -4.92
N TYR A 157 -1.20 -5.76 -6.12
CA TYR A 157 -1.97 -5.16 -7.21
C TYR A 157 -3.16 -6.05 -7.58
N ASP A 158 -4.26 -5.43 -8.03
CA ASP A 158 -5.41 -6.18 -8.53
C ASP A 158 -5.01 -7.08 -9.71
N LYS A 159 -5.31 -8.38 -9.60
CA LYS A 159 -5.00 -9.36 -10.66
C LYS A 159 -5.82 -9.16 -11.94
N VAL A 160 -7.02 -8.59 -11.81
CA VAL A 160 -7.94 -8.33 -12.90
C VAL A 160 -8.44 -6.91 -12.76
N ILE A 161 -8.28 -6.13 -13.82
CA ILE A 161 -8.78 -4.75 -13.85
C ILE A 161 -9.96 -4.66 -14.79
N LYS A 162 -11.04 -4.05 -14.28
CA LYS A 162 -12.28 -3.80 -15.01
C LYS A 162 -11.94 -3.07 -16.31
N ASN A 163 -12.57 -3.45 -17.42
CA ASN A 163 -12.35 -2.89 -18.76
C ASN A 163 -12.22 -1.35 -18.74
N ILE A 164 -11.00 -0.81 -18.73
CA ILE A 164 -10.77 0.64 -18.73
C ILE A 164 -10.46 1.06 -20.17
N GLN A 165 -11.36 1.84 -20.76
CA GLN A 165 -11.17 2.44 -22.08
C GLN A 165 -10.04 3.50 -22.08
N LYS A 166 -9.71 4.06 -20.90
CA LYS A 166 -8.66 5.06 -20.69
C LYS A 166 -7.48 4.45 -19.94
N VAL A 167 -6.27 4.99 -20.16
CA VAL A 167 -5.12 4.63 -19.35
C VAL A 167 -5.30 5.15 -17.92
N GLU A 168 -5.26 4.26 -16.93
CA GLU A 168 -5.24 4.56 -15.50
C GLU A 168 -3.96 4.02 -14.87
N SER A 169 -3.57 4.56 -13.73
CA SER A 169 -2.47 4.02 -12.94
C SER A 169 -2.87 3.81 -11.48
N ARG A 170 -2.22 2.84 -10.84
CA ARG A 170 -2.28 2.64 -9.39
C ARG A 170 -0.86 2.53 -8.85
N SER A 171 -0.57 3.24 -7.77
CA SER A 171 0.72 3.16 -7.07
C SER A 171 0.76 2.02 -6.07
N LYS A 172 1.90 1.34 -5.94
CA LYS A 172 2.20 0.46 -4.80
C LYS A 172 3.55 0.88 -4.21
N ILE A 173 3.65 0.88 -2.88
CA ILE A 173 4.93 1.05 -2.19
C ILE A 173 5.58 -0.32 -1.97
N PHE A 174 6.87 -0.41 -2.24
CA PHE A 174 7.67 -1.61 -2.13
C PHE A 174 8.90 -1.37 -1.27
N ARG A 175 9.31 -2.38 -0.51
CA ARG A 175 10.69 -2.43 0.00
C ARG A 175 11.64 -2.53 -1.20
N LYS A 176 12.87 -2.03 -1.07
CA LYS A 176 13.87 -2.05 -2.15
C LYS A 176 13.97 -3.41 -2.87
N GLN A 177 14.19 -4.50 -2.14
CA GLN A 177 14.38 -5.81 -2.77
C GLN A 177 13.10 -6.32 -3.45
N ASP A 178 11.94 -6.07 -2.86
CA ASP A 178 10.65 -6.47 -3.42
C ASP A 178 10.36 -5.70 -4.72
N TYR A 179 10.73 -4.42 -4.79
CA TYR A 179 10.64 -3.65 -6.03
C TYR A 179 11.53 -4.24 -7.12
N LEU A 180 12.77 -4.59 -6.80
CA LEU A 180 13.70 -5.19 -7.77
C LEU A 180 13.19 -6.53 -8.30
N ASN A 181 12.63 -7.36 -7.42
CA ASN A 181 12.03 -8.64 -7.78
C ASN A 181 10.80 -8.42 -8.67
N TYR A 182 9.88 -7.54 -8.25
CA TYR A 182 8.72 -7.16 -9.05
C TYR A 182 9.12 -6.63 -10.42
N TYR A 183 10.11 -5.75 -10.49
CA TYR A 183 10.58 -5.15 -11.74
C TYR A 183 11.07 -6.22 -12.71
N LYS A 184 11.90 -7.14 -12.22
CA LYS A 184 12.43 -8.27 -13.00
C LYS A 184 11.32 -9.18 -13.51
N GLU A 185 10.37 -9.55 -12.65
CA GLU A 185 9.28 -10.46 -13.02
C GLU A 185 8.26 -9.83 -13.97
N TYR A 186 7.87 -8.58 -13.69
CA TYR A 186 6.80 -7.90 -14.40
C TYR A 186 7.26 -7.36 -15.77
N TYR A 187 8.46 -6.78 -15.83
CA TYR A 187 9.01 -6.20 -17.06
C TYR A 187 9.95 -7.13 -17.82
N LYS A 188 10.35 -8.27 -17.23
CA LYS A 188 11.19 -9.31 -17.86
C LYS A 188 12.55 -8.81 -18.35
N PHE A 189 13.14 -7.85 -17.64
CA PHE A 189 14.51 -7.37 -17.86
C PHE A 189 15.54 -8.08 -16.98
#